data_AF-A0A397Z6V2-F1
#
_entry.id   AF-A0A397Z6V2-F1
#
_cell.length_a   1.000
_cell.length_b   1.000
_cell.length_c   1.000
_cell.angle_alpha   90.00
_cell.angle_beta   90.00
_cell.angle_gamma   90.00
#
_symmetry.space_group_name_H-M   'P 1'
#
loop_
_entity.id
_entity.type
_entity.pdbx_description
1 polymer ?
#
loop_
_entity_poly.entity_id
_entity_poly.type
_entity_poly.pdbx_seq_one_letter_code
_entity_poly.pdbx_strand_id
1 'polypeptide(L)'
;MSNESGASSGTSVGRGRVVGVPKRCWCGEIVVSLTSRLTANPYRRYYRCAFAAERKLSNDNHAYKWMDEALLDEIETLTVKTTRVEHHVLRERVEEERKWFEEMELKIEREMVARMEEALTEALTEGKCEMKKMMVFVVLGCTTMVVLSKLLG
;
A
#
# COMPACT_ATOMS: atom_id res chain seq x y z
N MET A 1 46.52 12.15 38.50
CA MET A 1 46.01 11.89 37.14
C MET A 1 45.12 10.67 37.28
N SER A 2 43.81 10.87 37.36
CA SER A 2 42.86 9.79 37.66
C SER A 2 42.38 9.19 36.35
N ASN A 3 42.75 7.93 36.11
CA ASN A 3 42.20 7.10 35.05
C ASN A 3 40.75 6.80 35.40
N GLU A 4 39.80 7.53 34.81
CA GLU A 4 38.40 7.12 34.81
C GLU A 4 38.10 6.38 33.50
N SER A 5 38.08 5.06 33.68
CA SER A 5 37.69 4.02 32.73
C SER A 5 36.31 4.29 32.12
N GLY A 6 36.12 3.80 30.89
CA GLY A 6 34.95 4.05 30.04
C GLY A 6 33.61 4.02 30.76
N ALA A 7 32.88 5.13 30.64
CA ALA A 7 31.46 5.16 30.96
C ALA A 7 30.74 4.29 29.92
N SER A 8 30.41 3.07 30.35
CA SER A 8 29.50 2.16 29.66
C SER A 8 28.23 2.89 29.25
N SER A 9 27.88 2.83 27.97
CA SER A 9 26.55 3.15 27.47
C SER A 9 25.55 2.19 28.09
N GLY A 10 25.09 2.47 29.31
CA GLY A 10 24.23 1.55 30.02
C GLY A 10 23.64 2.11 31.30
N THR A 11 22.33 2.33 31.25
CA THR A 11 21.38 2.36 32.38
C THR A 11 21.12 3.70 33.08
N SER A 12 20.45 4.61 32.37
CA SER A 12 19.44 5.45 33.03
C SER A 12 18.23 4.58 33.40
N VAL A 13 18.36 3.81 34.48
CA VAL A 13 17.24 3.13 35.15
C VAL A 13 16.35 4.22 35.74
N GLY A 14 15.30 4.63 35.03
CA GLY A 14 14.28 5.49 35.61
C GLY A 14 13.36 6.22 34.65
N ARG A 15 13.80 6.59 33.44
CA ARG A 15 12.96 7.28 32.45
C ARG A 15 13.39 6.88 31.06
N GLY A 16 12.42 6.55 30.20
CA GLY A 16 12.56 5.80 28.95
C GLY A 16 13.86 6.00 28.17
N ARG A 17 14.41 4.89 27.67
CA ARG A 17 15.53 4.87 26.71
C ARG A 17 15.20 5.86 25.59
N VAL A 18 15.98 6.95 25.48
CA VAL A 18 15.83 7.90 24.38
C VAL A 18 16.45 7.29 23.13
N VAL A 19 15.60 6.76 22.25
CA VAL A 19 15.98 6.31 20.91
C VAL A 19 16.13 7.54 20.02
N GLY A 20 17.17 7.57 19.18
CA GLY A 20 17.45 8.70 18.29
C GLY A 20 18.20 9.85 18.97
N VAL A 21 18.05 11.05 18.42
CA VAL A 21 18.70 12.27 18.91
C VAL A 21 17.94 12.86 20.10
N PRO A 22 18.54 12.93 21.29
CA PRO A 22 17.89 13.52 22.46
C PRO A 22 17.66 15.02 22.25
N LYS A 23 16.40 15.46 22.25
CA LYS A 23 16.02 16.88 22.06
C LYS A 23 16.01 17.68 23.36
N ARG A 24 15.62 17.04 24.47
CA ARG A 24 15.55 17.64 25.81
C ARG A 24 15.99 16.63 26.86
N CYS A 25 16.59 17.14 27.93
CA CYS A 25 16.88 16.35 29.11
C CYS A 25 15.64 16.24 30.00
N TRP A 26 15.58 15.22 30.85
CA TRP A 26 14.51 15.05 31.85
C TRP A 26 14.43 16.20 32.87
N CYS A 27 15.48 17.02 33.00
CA CYS A 27 15.50 18.22 33.84
C CYS A 27 14.89 19.45 33.16
N GLY A 28 14.37 19.31 31.92
CA GLY A 28 13.73 20.38 31.15
C GLY A 28 14.69 21.11 30.20
N GLU A 29 15.99 21.03 30.46
CA GLU A 29 17.00 21.74 29.68
C GLU A 29 17.23 21.16 28.29
N ILE A 30 17.72 22.02 27.39
CA ILE A 30 18.08 21.63 26.04
C ILE A 30 19.30 20.71 26.04
N VAL A 31 19.43 19.94 24.98
CA VAL A 31 20.59 19.09 24.73
C VAL A 31 21.47 19.78 23.67
N VAL A 32 22.76 19.87 23.95
CA VAL A 32 23.76 20.51 23.09
C VAL A 32 24.74 19.47 22.55
N SER A 33 25.29 19.73 21.37
CA SER A 33 26.36 18.91 20.79
C SER A 33 27.73 19.40 21.26
N LEU A 34 28.55 18.50 21.76
CA LEU A 34 29.90 18.78 22.25
C LEU A 34 30.91 17.86 21.58
N THR A 35 32.18 18.28 21.59
CA THR A 35 33.31 17.50 21.09
C THR A 35 34.13 16.96 22.27
N SER A 36 34.37 15.66 22.29
CA SER A 36 35.20 15.02 23.31
C SER A 36 36.64 15.48 23.19
N ARG A 37 37.20 15.87 24.34
CA ARG A 37 38.62 16.21 24.51
C ARG A 37 39.43 15.09 25.17
N LEU A 38 38.77 13.94 25.45
CA LEU A 38 39.42 12.80 26.09
C LEU A 38 40.33 12.09 25.09
N THR A 39 41.50 11.66 25.55
CA THR A 39 42.49 10.91 24.75
C THR A 39 41.94 9.58 24.24
N ALA A 40 41.04 8.95 25.01
CA ALA A 40 40.38 7.70 24.62
C ALA A 40 39.36 7.87 23.48
N ASN A 41 38.78 9.05 23.33
CA ASN A 41 37.77 9.35 22.31
C ASN A 41 38.02 10.74 21.73
N PRO A 42 39.16 10.97 21.05
CA PRO A 42 39.54 12.30 20.60
C PRO A 42 38.59 12.76 19.49
N TYR A 43 38.11 14.00 19.57
CA TYR A 43 37.24 14.64 18.58
C TYR A 43 35.88 13.98 18.33
N ARG A 44 35.54 12.87 19.01
CA ARG A 44 34.22 12.24 18.89
C ARG A 44 33.15 13.18 19.45
N ARG A 45 32.05 13.36 18.71
CA ARG A 45 30.95 14.24 19.11
C ARG A 45 29.89 13.49 19.89
N TYR A 46 29.30 14.17 20.88
CA TYR A 46 28.23 13.63 21.71
C TYR A 46 27.20 14.71 22.04
N TYR A 47 26.00 14.26 22.36
CA TYR A 47 24.92 15.07 22.88
C TYR A 47 24.97 15.07 24.41
N ARG A 48 24.84 16.23 25.05
CA ARG A 48 24.74 16.36 26.51
C ARG A 48 23.74 17.44 26.91
N CYS A 49 23.06 17.25 28.04
CA CYS A 49 22.28 18.32 28.67
C CYS A 49 23.11 19.59 28.87
N ALA A 50 22.57 20.75 28.46
CA ALA A 50 23.24 22.05 28.57
C ALA A 50 23.64 22.37 30.02
N PHE A 51 22.70 22.23 30.96
CA PHE A 51 22.97 22.45 32.39
C PHE A 51 24.11 21.59 32.94
N ALA A 52 24.12 20.29 32.63
CA ALA A 52 25.16 19.38 33.09
C ALA A 52 26.52 19.72 32.46
N ALA A 53 26.53 20.14 31.19
CA ALA A 53 27.73 20.59 30.49
C ALA A 53 28.29 21.89 31.09
N GLU A 54 27.43 22.88 31.32
CA GLU A 54 27.80 24.18 31.89
C GLU A 54 28.36 24.04 33.31
N ARG A 55 27.69 23.24 34.15
CA ARG A 55 28.14 22.96 35.52
C ARG A 55 29.27 21.94 35.62
N LYS A 56 29.76 21.41 34.49
CA LYS A 56 30.82 20.39 34.42
C LYS A 56 30.53 19.19 35.33
N LEU A 57 29.27 18.75 35.38
CA LEU A 57 28.88 17.60 36.19
C LEU A 57 29.55 16.33 35.67
N SER A 58 29.99 15.48 36.59
CA SER A 58 30.60 14.18 36.32
C SER A 58 29.78 13.09 37.03
N ASN A 59 29.65 11.92 36.40
CA ASN A 59 28.87 10.79 36.93
C ASN A 59 27.42 11.15 37.31
N ASP A 60 26.79 12.03 36.54
CA ASP A 60 25.39 12.42 36.69
C ASP A 60 24.47 11.61 35.76
N ASN A 61 23.16 11.75 35.95
CA ASN A 61 22.12 11.04 35.19
C ASN A 61 21.44 11.92 34.13
N HIS A 62 22.03 13.06 33.73
CA HIS A 62 21.49 13.88 32.65
C HIS A 62 21.67 13.22 31.29
N ALA A 63 20.94 13.73 30.30
CA ALA A 63 21.02 13.25 28.93
C ALA A 63 22.48 13.26 28.44
N TYR A 64 22.95 12.11 28.01
CA TYR A 64 24.24 11.87 27.38
C TYR A 64 24.07 10.79 26.32
N LYS A 65 24.54 11.04 25.09
CA LYS A 65 24.55 10.03 24.03
C LYS A 65 25.58 10.37 22.96
N TRP A 66 26.27 9.37 22.42
CA TRP A 66 27.15 9.60 21.28
C TRP A 66 26.37 10.02 20.04
N MET A 67 26.93 10.95 19.26
CA MET A 67 26.23 11.53 18.12
C MET A 67 26.00 10.49 17.02
N ASP A 68 27.00 9.67 16.72
CA ASP A 68 26.92 8.58 15.76
C ASP A 68 25.86 7.55 16.16
N GLU A 69 25.83 7.12 17.42
CA GLU A 69 24.79 6.21 17.94
C GLU A 69 23.39 6.83 17.82
N ALA A 70 23.24 8.10 18.18
CA ALA A 70 21.98 8.81 18.08
C ALA A 70 21.48 8.96 16.64
N LEU A 71 22.39 9.21 15.68
CA LEU A 71 22.05 9.32 14.27
C LEU A 71 21.74 7.96 13.64
N LEU A 72 22.44 6.90 14.04
CA LEU A 72 22.15 5.54 13.60
C LEU A 72 20.74 5.11 13.99
N ASP A 73 20.32 5.38 15.24
CA ASP A 73 18.95 5.13 15.69
C ASP A 73 17.89 5.87 14.84
N GLU A 74 18.16 7.13 14.46
CA GLU A 74 17.27 7.90 13.58
C GLU A 74 17.19 7.27 12.19
N ILE A 75 18.32 6.86 11.62
CA ILE A 75 18.38 6.20 10.30
C ILE A 75 17.61 4.88 10.34
N GLU A 76 17.78 4.06 11.38
CA GLU A 76 17.04 2.80 11.53
C GLU A 76 15.53 3.05 11.63
N THR A 77 15.14 4.03 12.47
CA THR A 77 13.74 4.42 12.63
C THR A 77 13.13 4.93 11.32
N LEU A 78 13.87 5.73 10.56
CA LEU A 78 13.45 6.24 9.26
C LEU A 78 13.33 5.10 8.24
N THR A 79 14.28 4.18 8.21
CA THR A 79 14.26 3.01 7.33
C THR A 79 12.98 2.20 7.53
N VAL A 80 12.64 1.88 8.78
CA VAL A 80 11.41 1.14 9.10
C VAL A 80 10.15 1.89 8.64
N LYS A 81 10.10 3.22 8.87
CA LYS A 81 8.95 4.04 8.44
C LYS A 81 8.83 4.09 6.92
N THR A 82 9.94 4.27 6.21
CA THR A 82 9.98 4.32 4.75
C THR A 82 9.53 2.99 4.16
N THR A 83 10.09 1.86 4.61
CA THR A 83 9.68 0.53 4.14
C THR A 83 8.19 0.28 4.37
N ARG A 84 7.65 0.73 5.51
CA ARG A 84 6.21 0.62 5.77
C ARG A 84 5.38 1.43 4.77
N VAL A 85 5.78 2.68 4.51
CA VAL A 85 5.09 3.53 3.53
C VAL A 85 5.17 2.95 2.12
N GLU A 86 6.35 2.51 1.68
CA GLU A 86 6.54 1.85 0.39
C GLU A 86 5.62 0.63 0.24
N HIS A 87 5.52 -0.21 1.26
CA HIS A 87 4.64 -1.37 1.25
C HIS A 87 3.15 -0.98 1.17
N HIS A 88 2.73 0.09 1.86
CA HIS A 88 1.35 0.59 1.75
C HIS A 88 1.04 1.08 0.33
N VAL A 89 1.93 1.90 -0.25
CA VAL A 89 1.75 2.44 -1.61
C VAL A 89 1.70 1.32 -2.65
N LEU A 90 2.57 0.32 -2.53
CA LEU A 90 2.56 -0.84 -3.43
C LEU A 90 1.28 -1.66 -3.28
N ARG A 91 0.80 -1.86 -2.04
CA ARG A 91 -0.46 -2.57 -1.80
C ARG A 91 -1.65 -1.83 -2.41
N GLU A 92 -1.77 -0.52 -2.18
CA GLU A 92 -2.85 0.29 -2.74
C GLU A 92 -2.86 0.25 -4.26
N ARG A 93 -1.69 0.41 -4.90
CA ARG A 93 -1.56 0.26 -6.36
C ARG A 93 -2.05 -1.11 -6.85
N VAL A 94 -1.61 -2.20 -6.20
CA VAL A 94 -2.02 -3.56 -6.59
C VAL A 94 -3.53 -3.77 -6.41
N GLU A 95 -4.12 -3.19 -5.36
CA GLU A 95 -5.56 -3.25 -5.12
C GLU A 95 -6.36 -2.43 -6.14
N GLU A 96 -5.87 -1.27 -6.54
CA GLU A 96 -6.47 -0.44 -7.60
C GLU A 96 -6.42 -1.14 -8.95
N GLU A 97 -5.26 -1.67 -9.35
CA GLU A 97 -5.11 -2.44 -10.59
C GLU A 97 -6.04 -3.66 -10.59
N ARG A 98 -6.11 -4.40 -9.46
CA ARG A 98 -7.02 -5.56 -9.35
C ARG A 98 -8.48 -5.17 -9.54
N LYS A 99 -8.94 -4.11 -8.88
CA LYS A 99 -10.32 -3.61 -9.04
C LYS A 99 -10.61 -3.19 -10.48
N TRP A 100 -9.64 -2.54 -11.13
CA TRP A 100 -9.78 -2.12 -12.52
C TRP A 100 -9.88 -3.33 -13.46
N PHE A 101 -9.08 -4.38 -13.25
CA PHE A 101 -9.17 -5.63 -14.01
C PHE A 101 -10.53 -6.33 -13.80
N GLU A 102 -10.99 -6.45 -12.55
CA GLU A 102 -12.30 -7.04 -12.24
C GLU A 102 -13.46 -6.24 -12.90
N GLU A 103 -13.40 -4.91 -12.89
CA GLU A 103 -14.39 -4.05 -13.55
C GLU A 103 -14.36 -4.21 -15.07
N MET A 104 -13.16 -4.30 -15.67
CA MET A 104 -12.99 -4.51 -17.10
C MET A 104 -13.54 -5.88 -17.53
N GLU A 105 -13.27 -6.93 -16.76
CA GLU A 105 -13.77 -8.28 -17.01
C GLU A 105 -15.30 -8.32 -17.00
N LEU A 106 -15.94 -7.76 -15.97
CA LEU A 106 -17.40 -7.66 -15.88
C LEU A 106 -18.00 -6.86 -17.05
N LYS A 107 -17.31 -5.82 -17.51
CA LYS A 107 -17.76 -5.03 -18.67
C LYS A 107 -17.69 -5.85 -19.95
N ILE A 108 -16.61 -6.58 -20.17
CA ILE A 108 -16.43 -7.47 -21.32
C ILE A 108 -17.49 -8.57 -21.32
N GLU A 109 -17.70 -9.26 -20.18
CA GLU A 109 -18.72 -10.29 -20.05
C GLU A 109 -20.12 -9.75 -20.38
N ARG A 110 -20.46 -8.56 -19.88
CA ARG A 110 -21.74 -7.91 -20.17
C ARG A 110 -21.90 -7.58 -21.66
N GLU A 111 -20.88 -7.02 -22.29
CA GLU A 111 -20.90 -6.71 -23.72
C GLU A 111 -21.00 -7.98 -24.57
N MET A 112 -20.32 -9.08 -24.17
CA MET A 112 -20.42 -10.38 -24.84
C MET A 112 -21.82 -10.98 -24.72
N VAL A 113 -22.42 -10.96 -23.53
CA VAL A 113 -23.80 -11.46 -23.30
C VAL A 113 -24.80 -10.65 -24.13
N ALA A 114 -24.70 -9.32 -24.13
CA ALA A 114 -25.59 -8.47 -24.93
C ALA A 114 -25.52 -8.81 -26.43
N ARG A 115 -24.30 -8.93 -26.98
CA ARG A 115 -24.12 -9.32 -28.40
C ARG A 115 -24.63 -10.73 -28.71
N MET A 116 -24.47 -11.66 -27.77
CA MET A 116 -24.97 -13.03 -27.93
C MET A 116 -26.49 -13.07 -27.93
N GLU A 117 -27.14 -12.31 -27.05
CA GLU A 117 -28.60 -12.18 -27.01
C GLU A 117 -29.13 -11.54 -28.29
N GLU A 118 -28.50 -10.45 -28.76
CA GLU A 118 -28.84 -9.80 -30.03
C GLU A 118 -28.77 -10.82 -31.19
N ALA A 119 -27.64 -11.50 -31.37
CA ALA A 119 -27.47 -12.50 -32.42
C ALA A 119 -28.47 -13.67 -32.34
N LEU A 120 -28.80 -14.13 -31.12
CA LEU A 120 -29.80 -15.18 -30.91
C LEU A 120 -31.20 -14.69 -31.31
N THR A 121 -31.57 -13.46 -30.95
CA THR A 121 -32.88 -12.90 -31.31
C THR A 121 -33.02 -12.71 -32.82
N GLU A 122 -31.97 -12.24 -33.50
CA GLU A 122 -31.93 -12.12 -34.96
C GLU A 122 -32.16 -13.49 -35.63
N ALA A 123 -31.38 -14.52 -35.27
CA ALA A 123 -31.54 -15.86 -35.82
C ALA A 123 -32.94 -16.47 -35.59
N LEU A 124 -33.53 -16.24 -34.41
CA LEU A 124 -34.89 -16.71 -34.09
C LEU A 124 -35.96 -16.00 -34.93
N THR A 125 -35.78 -14.70 -35.19
CA THR A 125 -36.71 -13.93 -36.02
C THR A 125 -36.65 -14.34 -37.49
N GLU A 126 -35.44 -14.56 -38.02
CA GLU A 126 -35.22 -15.08 -39.38
C GLU A 126 -35.89 -16.45 -39.54
N GLY A 127 -35.64 -17.38 -38.61
CA GLY A 127 -36.27 -18.71 -38.63
C GLY A 127 -37.80 -18.65 -38.57
N LYS A 128 -38.38 -17.79 -37.71
CA LYS A 128 -39.84 -17.59 -37.64
C LYS A 128 -40.40 -17.00 -38.93
N CYS A 129 -39.68 -16.08 -39.57
CA CYS A 129 -40.11 -15.47 -40.84
C CYS A 129 -40.17 -16.51 -41.95
N GLU A 130 -39.14 -17.34 -42.07
CA GLU A 130 -39.08 -18.43 -43.06
C GLU A 130 -40.18 -19.46 -42.82
N MET A 131 -40.44 -19.86 -41.57
CA MET A 131 -41.56 -20.77 -41.25
C MET A 131 -42.91 -20.19 -41.65
N LYS A 132 -43.16 -18.89 -41.41
CA LYS A 132 -44.39 -18.22 -41.83
C LYS A 132 -44.55 -18.25 -43.35
N LYS A 133 -43.49 -17.97 -44.12
CA LYS A 133 -43.51 -18.06 -45.59
C LYS A 133 -43.85 -19.48 -46.05
N MET A 134 -43.18 -20.49 -45.50
CA MET A 134 -43.44 -21.89 -45.83
C MET A 134 -44.88 -22.31 -45.53
N MET A 135 -45.44 -21.88 -44.39
CA MET A 135 -46.83 -22.19 -44.03
C MET A 135 -47.84 -21.60 -45.03
N VAL A 136 -47.58 -20.40 -45.54
CA VAL A 136 -48.41 -19.77 -46.59
C VAL A 136 -48.40 -20.62 -47.86
N PHE A 137 -47.23 -21.08 -48.31
CA PHE A 137 -47.12 -21.95 -49.49
C PHE A 137 -47.89 -23.27 -49.31
N VAL A 138 -47.80 -23.89 -48.13
CA VAL A 138 -48.54 -25.14 -47.83
C VAL A 138 -50.05 -24.92 -47.90
N VAL A 139 -50.58 -23.87 -47.27
CA VAL A 139 -52.02 -23.57 -47.29
C VAL A 139 -52.52 -23.31 -48.71
N LEU A 140 -51.80 -22.50 -49.48
CA LEU A 140 -52.14 -22.24 -50.89
C LEU A 140 -52.17 -23.55 -51.69
N GLY A 141 -51.16 -24.41 -51.55
CA GLY A 141 -51.11 -25.71 -52.20
C GLY A 141 -52.27 -26.64 -51.80
N CYS A 142 -52.68 -26.67 -50.53
CA CYS A 142 -53.83 -27.48 -50.11
C CYS A 142 -55.15 -26.96 -50.71
N THR A 143 -55.35 -25.63 -50.75
CA THR A 143 -56.59 -25.06 -51.30
C THR A 143 -56.75 -25.32 -52.79
N THR A 144 -55.68 -25.22 -53.57
CA THR A 144 -55.72 -25.51 -55.02
C THR A 144 -56.05 -26.97 -55.27
N MET A 145 -55.47 -27.89 -54.50
CA MET A 145 -55.79 -29.32 -54.59
C MET A 145 -57.27 -29.60 -54.31
N VAL A 146 -57.85 -29.02 -53.25
CA VAL A 146 -59.28 -29.19 -52.94
C VAL A 146 -60.18 -28.65 -54.05
N VAL A 147 -59.86 -27.49 -54.62
CA VAL A 147 -60.62 -26.91 -55.73
C VAL A 147 -60.55 -27.81 -56.98
N LEU A 148 -59.36 -28.31 -57.31
CA LEU A 148 -59.18 -29.24 -58.42
C LEU A 148 -59.95 -30.56 -58.20
N SER A 149 -59.95 -31.09 -56.97
CA SER A 149 -60.74 -32.27 -56.62
C SER A 149 -62.26 -32.05 -56.74
N LYS A 150 -62.76 -30.82 -56.57
CA LYS A 150 -64.18 -30.47 -56.75
C LYS A 150 -64.58 -30.20 -58.20
N LEU A 151 -63.63 -29.91 -59.09
CA LEU A 151 -63.88 -29.66 -60.51
C LEU A 151 -63.80 -30.93 -61.37
N LEU A 152 -63.06 -31.94 -60.90
CA LEU A 152 -62.79 -33.19 -61.63
C LEU A 152 -63.60 -34.39 -61.13
N GLY A 153 -64.43 -34.24 -60.09
CA GLY A 153 -65.33 -35.27 -59.57
C GLY A 153 -66.75 -34.74 -59.48
#